data_AF-Q9S300-F1
#
_entry.id   AF-Q9S300-F1
#
_cell.length_a   1.000
_cell.length_b   1.000
_cell.length_c   1.000
_cell.angle_alpha   90.00
_cell.angle_beta   90.00
_cell.angle_gamma   90.00
#
_symmetry.space_group_name_H-M   'P 1'
#
loop_
_entity.id
_entity.type
_entity.pdbx_description
1 polymer ?
#
loop_
_entity_poly.entity_id
_entity_poly.type
_entity_poly.pdbx_seq_one_letter_code
_entity_poly.pdbx_strand_id
1 'polypeptide(L)'
;RPWLLGQVASALDGRAAPEVPEGEALADLVVAHYEEMLSFYGRDLGLRVARKHLNWYLEAAGLAAHRGPIVTGTDPARVVRALRQAFGAQEGAAA
;
A
#
# COMPACT_ATOMS: atom_id res chain seq x y z
N ARG A 1 5.68 -4.17 1.30
CA ARG A 1 6.23 -4.19 2.68
C ARG A 1 7.55 -3.41 2.75
N PRO A 2 7.56 -2.08 2.54
CA PRO A 2 8.79 -1.27 2.62
C PRO A 2 9.49 -1.34 3.99
N TRP A 3 8.75 -1.57 5.07
CA TRP A 3 9.28 -1.70 6.45
C TRP A 3 10.12 -2.96 6.72
N LEU A 4 10.12 -3.96 5.82
CA LEU A 4 10.80 -5.24 6.06
C LEU A 4 12.31 -5.06 6.33
N LEU A 5 12.96 -4.13 5.63
CA LEU A 5 14.38 -3.85 5.85
C LEU A 5 14.64 -3.32 7.27
N GLY A 6 13.77 -2.45 7.78
CA GLY A 6 13.86 -1.96 9.16
C GLY A 6 13.65 -3.07 10.19
N GLN A 7 12.75 -4.01 9.92
CA GLN A 7 12.54 -5.19 10.77
C GLN A 7 13.78 -6.09 10.80
N VAL A 8 14.39 -6.37 9.63
CA VAL A 8 15.61 -7.18 9.54
C VAL A 8 16.76 -6.50 10.28
N ALA A 9 16.98 -5.20 10.05
CA ALA A 9 18.04 -4.45 10.74
C ALA A 9 17.84 -4.46 12.26
N SER A 10 16.62 -4.25 12.74
CA SER A 10 16.31 -4.28 14.18
C SER A 10 16.56 -5.66 14.79
N ALA A 11 16.19 -6.72 14.07
CA ALA A 11 16.45 -8.10 14.51
C ALA A 11 17.95 -8.42 14.58
N LEU A 12 18.75 -7.96 13.61
CA LEU A 12 20.20 -8.14 13.62
C LEU A 12 20.89 -7.41 14.77
N ASP A 13 20.38 -6.24 15.14
CA ASP A 13 20.93 -5.40 16.21
C ASP A 13 20.36 -5.71 17.61
N GLY A 14 19.45 -6.68 17.73
CA GLY A 14 18.76 -6.98 18.99
C GLY A 14 17.87 -5.83 19.51
N ARG A 15 17.39 -4.97 18.60
CA ARG A 15 16.50 -3.84 18.91
C ARG A 15 15.03 -4.21 18.68
N ALA A 16 14.13 -3.45 19.30
CA ALA A 16 12.70 -3.59 19.05
C ALA A 16 12.39 -3.34 17.55
N ALA A 17 11.49 -4.16 16.99
CA ALA A 17 11.05 -3.99 15.61
C ALA A 17 10.33 -2.64 15.42
N PRO A 18 10.43 -2.01 14.25
CA PRO A 18 9.67 -0.82 13.96
C PRO A 18 8.17 -1.15 13.95
N GLU A 19 7.39 -0.18 14.42
CA GLU A 19 5.94 -0.22 14.30
C GLU A 19 5.55 -0.26 12.81
N VAL A 20 4.67 -1.20 12.46
CA VAL A 20 4.18 -1.36 11.10
C VAL A 20 2.86 -0.59 11.02
N PRO A 21 2.71 0.34 10.07
CA PRO A 21 1.43 1.01 9.86
C PRO A 21 0.34 0.00 9.52
N GLU A 22 -0.85 0.21 10.07
CA GLU A 22 -2.08 -0.55 9.81
C GLU A 22 -3.23 0.41 9.47
N GLY A 23 -4.36 -0.12 8.99
CA GLY A 23 -5.57 0.69 8.76
C GLY A 23 -5.33 1.92 7.89
N GLU A 24 -5.86 3.07 8.30
CA GLU A 24 -5.68 4.35 7.60
C GLU A 24 -4.21 4.78 7.47
N ALA A 25 -3.36 4.49 8.46
CA ALA A 25 -1.94 4.84 8.39
C ALA A 25 -1.21 4.04 7.29
N LEU A 26 -1.60 2.77 7.09
CA LEU A 26 -1.11 2.00 5.96
C LEU A 26 -1.70 2.52 4.64
N ALA A 27 -2.97 2.93 4.62
CA ALA A 27 -3.59 3.54 3.46
C ALA A 27 -2.83 4.79 2.98
N ASP A 28 -2.49 5.69 3.91
CA ASP A 28 -1.72 6.91 3.64
C ASP A 28 -0.36 6.59 3.02
N LEU A 29 0.37 5.63 3.59
CA LEU A 29 1.66 5.19 3.07
C LEU A 29 1.54 4.65 1.64
N VAL A 30 0.53 3.82 1.38
CA VAL A 30 0.33 3.22 0.06
C VAL A 30 -0.11 4.26 -0.97
N VAL A 31 -0.98 5.19 -0.60
CA VAL A 31 -1.45 6.29 -1.45
C VAL A 31 -0.30 7.22 -1.81
N ALA A 32 0.51 7.64 -0.82
CA ALA A 32 1.67 8.50 -1.07
C ALA A 32 2.62 7.84 -2.07
N HIS A 33 2.94 6.55 -1.88
CA HIS A 33 3.82 5.84 -2.80
C HIS A 33 3.21 5.68 -4.22
N TYR A 34 1.89 5.51 -4.31
CA TYR A 34 1.18 5.49 -5.59
C TYR A 34 1.31 6.83 -6.32
N GLU A 35 1.07 7.94 -5.63
CA GLU A 35 1.16 9.29 -6.18
C GLU A 35 2.60 9.66 -6.59
N GLU A 36 3.59 9.26 -5.79
CA GLU A 36 5.02 9.40 -6.13
C GLU A 36 5.36 8.69 -7.46
N MET A 37 4.87 7.45 -7.66
CA MET A 37 5.08 6.74 -8.93
C MET A 37 4.44 7.46 -10.12
N LEU A 38 3.24 8.03 -9.94
CA LEU A 38 2.59 8.82 -11.01
C LEU A 38 3.34 10.10 -11.31
N SER A 39 3.84 10.79 -10.28
CA SER A 39 4.63 12.00 -10.42
C SER A 39 5.96 11.73 -11.13
N PHE A 40 6.65 10.65 -10.76
CA PHE A 40 7.96 10.30 -11.30
C PHE A 40 7.92 9.75 -12.73
N TYR A 41 7.02 8.79 -13.00
CA TYR A 41 6.94 8.13 -14.31
C TYR A 41 5.98 8.82 -15.29
N GLY A 42 5.24 9.82 -14.84
CA GLY A 42 4.06 10.32 -15.54
C GLY A 42 2.88 9.36 -15.44
N ARG A 43 1.68 9.85 -15.78
CA ARG A 43 0.42 9.14 -15.54
C ARG A 43 0.38 7.73 -16.13
N ASP A 44 0.62 7.57 -17.43
CA ASP A 44 0.34 6.31 -18.12
C ASP A 44 1.36 5.21 -17.81
N LEU A 45 2.65 5.56 -17.72
CA LEU A 45 3.68 4.62 -17.28
C LEU A 45 3.58 4.35 -15.78
N GLY A 46 3.36 5.40 -14.97
CA GLY A 46 3.19 5.29 -13.53
C GLY A 46 2.05 4.35 -13.15
N LEU A 47 0.90 4.42 -13.84
CA LEU A 47 -0.21 3.48 -13.64
C LEU A 47 0.21 2.03 -13.87
N ARG A 48 0.98 1.75 -14.93
CA ARG A 48 1.45 0.38 -15.25
C ARG A 48 2.48 -0.11 -14.23
N VAL A 49 3.42 0.74 -13.85
CA VAL A 49 4.45 0.43 -12.85
C VAL A 49 3.81 0.17 -11.50
N ALA A 50 2.85 1.00 -11.08
CA ALA A 50 2.20 0.91 -9.79
C ALA A 50 1.46 -0.42 -9.54
N ARG A 51 0.90 -1.07 -10.58
CA ARG A 51 0.05 -2.27 -10.41
C ARG A 51 0.72 -3.36 -9.57
N LYS A 52 2.01 -3.65 -9.81
CA LYS A 52 2.73 -4.68 -9.05
C LYS A 52 2.90 -4.29 -7.59
N HIS A 53 3.16 -3.01 -7.31
CA HIS A 53 3.34 -2.50 -5.96
C HIS A 53 2.02 -2.55 -5.19
N LEU A 54 0.93 -2.09 -5.81
CA LEU A 54 -0.42 -2.18 -5.23
C LEU A 54 -0.82 -3.64 -4.97
N ASN A 55 -0.51 -4.55 -5.89
CA ASN A 55 -0.73 -5.98 -5.68
C ASN A 55 0.03 -6.51 -4.44
N TRP A 56 1.30 -6.16 -4.30
CA TRP A 56 2.10 -6.57 -3.13
C TRP A 56 1.59 -6.00 -1.81
N TYR A 57 1.08 -4.76 -1.80
CA TYR A 57 0.47 -4.19 -0.61
C TYR A 57 -0.80 -4.92 -0.20
N LEU A 58 -1.70 -5.18 -1.16
CA LEU A 58 -2.94 -5.91 -0.90
C LEU A 58 -2.67 -7.35 -0.45
N GLU A 59 -1.65 -8.01 -1.02
CA GLU A 59 -1.21 -9.34 -0.56
C GLU A 59 -0.71 -9.32 0.87
N ALA A 60 0.18 -8.37 1.19
CA ALA A 60 0.76 -8.27 2.52
C ALA A 60 -0.27 -7.94 3.61
N ALA A 61 -1.35 -7.24 3.25
CA ALA A 61 -2.43 -6.87 4.17
C ALA A 61 -3.61 -7.86 4.16
N GLY A 62 -3.55 -8.97 3.40
CA GLY A 62 -4.66 -9.93 3.31
C GLY A 62 -5.89 -9.41 2.54
N LEU A 63 -5.77 -8.27 1.84
CA LEU A 63 -6.86 -7.58 1.11
C LEU A 63 -6.96 -8.03 -0.35
N ALA A 64 -6.66 -9.30 -0.65
CA ALA A 64 -6.64 -9.81 -2.01
C ALA A 64 -8.00 -9.69 -2.74
N ALA A 65 -9.11 -9.71 -1.99
CA ALA A 65 -10.46 -9.53 -2.53
C ALA A 65 -10.68 -8.12 -3.14
N HIS A 66 -9.91 -7.11 -2.73
CA HIS A 66 -10.05 -5.73 -3.21
C HIS A 66 -9.21 -5.43 -4.47
N ARG A 67 -8.46 -6.41 -4.99
CA ARG A 67 -7.48 -6.19 -6.08
C ARG A 67 -8.08 -5.58 -7.34
N GLY A 68 -9.22 -6.06 -7.81
CA GLY A 68 -9.75 -5.77 -9.14
C GLY A 68 -9.74 -4.28 -9.51
N PRO A 69 -10.56 -3.44 -8.85
CA PRO A 69 -10.63 -2.00 -9.14
C PRO A 69 -9.32 -1.25 -8.91
N ILE A 70 -8.50 -1.70 -7.95
CA ILE A 70 -7.24 -1.05 -7.56
C ILE A 70 -6.16 -1.27 -8.62
N VAL A 71 -5.96 -2.51 -9.09
CA VAL A 71 -4.86 -2.83 -10.02
C VAL A 71 -5.23 -2.60 -11.49
N THR A 72 -6.52 -2.57 -11.82
CA THR A 72 -7.00 -2.31 -13.19
C THR A 72 -7.40 -0.84 -13.43
N GLY A 73 -7.54 -0.05 -12.37
CA GLY A 73 -7.98 1.34 -12.45
C GLY A 73 -7.05 2.23 -13.27
N THR A 74 -7.65 3.10 -14.10
CA THR A 74 -6.95 4.08 -14.96
C THR A 74 -7.20 5.53 -14.52
N ASP A 75 -8.08 5.73 -13.55
CA ASP A 75 -8.38 7.01 -12.92
C ASP A 75 -7.73 7.03 -11.51
N PRO A 76 -6.65 7.81 -11.31
CA PRO A 76 -5.96 7.88 -10.03
C PRO A 76 -6.87 8.19 -8.85
N ALA A 77 -7.85 9.09 -9.02
CA ALA A 77 -8.75 9.45 -7.93
C ALA A 77 -9.65 8.27 -7.51
N ARG A 78 -10.04 7.40 -8.45
CA ARG A 78 -10.77 6.16 -8.14
C ARG A 78 -9.89 5.14 -7.44
N VAL A 79 -8.63 5.00 -7.88
CA VAL A 79 -7.67 4.07 -7.26
C VAL A 79 -7.39 4.49 -5.81
N VAL A 80 -7.15 5.77 -5.56
CA VAL A 80 -6.94 6.31 -4.19
C VAL A 80 -8.15 6.05 -3.29
N ARG A 81 -9.37 6.32 -3.77
CA ARG A 81 -10.59 6.01 -2.99
C ARG A 81 -10.72 4.52 -2.68
N ALA A 82 -10.44 3.65 -3.65
CA ALA A 82 -10.52 2.21 -3.45
C ALA A 82 -9.45 1.70 -2.47
N LEU A 83 -8.24 2.27 -2.50
CA LEU A 83 -7.19 1.99 -1.52
C LEU A 83 -7.64 2.35 -0.11
N ARG A 84 -8.10 3.59 0.10
CA ARG A 84 -8.59 4.03 1.43
C ARG A 84 -9.72 3.15 1.95
N GLN A 85 -10.69 2.82 1.09
CA GLN A 85 -11.78 1.92 1.48
C GLN A 85 -11.30 0.52 1.87
N ALA A 86 -10.36 -0.06 1.12
CA ALA A 86 -9.85 -1.40 1.41
C ALA A 86 -9.08 -1.45 2.74
N PHE A 87 -8.20 -0.47 2.98
CA PHE A 87 -7.39 -0.43 4.19
C PHE A 87 -8.15 0.07 5.41
N GLY A 88 -9.05 1.05 5.28
CA GLY A 88 -9.88 1.53 6.40
C GLY A 88 -10.90 0.48 6.89
N ALA A 89 -11.41 -0.38 5.99
CA ALA A 89 -12.27 -1.50 6.39
C ALA A 89 -11.56 -2.54 7.26
N GLN A 90 -10.23 -2.65 7.18
CA GLN A 90 -9.43 -3.51 8.04
C GLN A 90 -9.49 -3.06 9.51
N GLU A 91 -9.49 -1.74 9.74
CA GLU A 91 -9.45 -1.14 11.08
C GLU A 91 -10.77 -1.38 11.83
N GLY A 92 -11.91 -1.29 11.14
CA GLY A 92 -13.22 -1.59 11.71
C GLY A 92 -13.50 -3.08 11.98
N ALA A 93 -12.70 -4.00 11.44
CA ALA A 93 -12.81 -5.43 11.69
C ALA A 93 -11.90 -5.92 12.83
N ALA A 94 -10.91 -5.11 13.24
CA ALA A 94 -9.96 -5.40 14.30
C ALA A 94 -10.32 -4.75 15.65
N ALA A 95 -11.32 -3.86 15.68
CA ALA A 95 -11.86 -3.18 16.87
C ALA A 95 -13.09 -3.91 17.44
#